data_AF-A0A0B2X883-F1
#
_entry.id   AF-A0A0B2X883-F1
#
_cell.length_a   1.000
_cell.length_b   1.000
_cell.length_c   1.000
_cell.angle_alpha   90.00
_cell.angle_beta   90.00
_cell.angle_gamma   90.00
#
_symmetry.space_group_name_H-M   'P 1'
#
loop_
_entity.id
_entity.type
_entity.pdbx_description
1 polymer ?
#
loop_
_entity_poly.entity_id
_entity_poly.type
_entity_poly.pdbx_seq_one_letter_code
_entity_poly.pdbx_strand_id
1 'polypeptide(L)'
;MATRTVPTGVEQVPAAGRVLGMVVSLLSTSILALFLTQRCLVIRSWSRVPIVVWLVFAIYTDSYIFVFASAMLQHSIGLNASFRTCDSAILICLVCYVTTKFIYLFLVEKAHIIRGTPKKRIRSRLYMFNSLGMIAVYLAVVILNFLFRIAKLDDGECVIGMKSFAMIPLISFDTVVNVYLTIIFLIPLRSEFSLYC
;
A
#
# COMPACT_ATOMS: atom_id res chain seq x y z
N MET A 1 -45.86 6.20 6.70
CA MET A 1 -45.78 5.24 5.59
C MET A 1 -45.51 6.06 4.32
N ALA A 2 -44.24 6.26 3.97
CA ALA A 2 -43.85 7.05 2.80
C ALA A 2 -43.26 6.10 1.78
N THR A 3 -44.07 5.73 0.79
CA THR A 3 -43.71 4.88 -0.34
C THR A 3 -42.81 5.70 -1.26
N ARG A 4 -41.49 5.55 -1.13
CA ARG A 4 -40.56 5.99 -2.18
C ARG A 4 -40.55 4.91 -3.26
N THR A 5 -41.19 5.22 -4.38
CA THR A 5 -41.02 4.49 -5.64
C THR A 5 -39.57 4.67 -6.11
N VAL A 6 -38.75 3.65 -5.87
CA VAL A 6 -37.40 3.54 -6.45
C VAL A 6 -37.59 3.30 -7.95
N PRO A 7 -37.05 4.15 -8.84
CA PRO A 7 -37.13 3.88 -10.26
C PRO A 7 -36.27 2.66 -10.58
N THR A 8 -36.84 1.72 -11.31
CA THR A 8 -36.17 0.56 -11.91
C THR A 8 -35.17 1.02 -12.97
N GLY A 9 -34.06 1.58 -12.53
CA GLY A 9 -32.84 1.72 -13.31
C GLY A 9 -31.88 0.70 -12.76
N VAL A 10 -31.67 -0.40 -13.47
CA VAL A 10 -30.51 -1.27 -13.22
C VAL A 10 -29.30 -0.38 -13.42
N GLU A 11 -28.67 0.07 -12.34
CA GLU A 11 -27.45 0.87 -12.37
C GLU A 11 -26.31 -0.06 -12.75
N GLN A 12 -26.31 -0.47 -14.02
CA GLN A 12 -25.19 -1.15 -14.62
C GLN A 12 -24.00 -0.20 -14.49
N VAL A 13 -22.94 -0.66 -13.82
CA VAL A 13 -21.65 0.02 -13.77
C VAL A 13 -21.38 0.66 -15.15
N PRO A 14 -21.20 1.99 -15.23
CA PRO A 14 -21.16 2.70 -16.49
C PRO A 14 -20.11 2.03 -17.39
N ALA A 15 -20.45 1.76 -18.65
CA ALA A 15 -19.53 1.09 -19.58
C ALA A 15 -18.17 1.82 -19.64
N ALA A 16 -18.20 3.15 -19.51
CA ALA A 16 -17.02 3.99 -19.34
C ALA A 16 -16.14 3.56 -18.15
N GLY A 17 -16.72 3.25 -16.99
CA GLY A 17 -15.98 2.78 -15.80
C GLY A 17 -15.28 1.44 -16.03
N ARG A 18 -15.93 0.50 -16.73
CA ARG A 18 -15.31 -0.80 -17.09
C ARG A 18 -14.14 -0.64 -18.06
N VAL A 19 -14.32 0.16 -19.11
CA VAL A 19 -13.27 0.43 -20.10
C VAL A 19 -12.10 1.17 -19.47
N LEU A 20 -12.36 2.19 -18.64
CA LEU A 20 -11.32 2.90 -17.91
C LEU A 20 -10.55 1.97 -16.97
N GLY A 21 -11.24 1.09 -16.24
CA GLY A 21 -10.61 0.08 -15.38
C GLY A 21 -9.68 -0.87 -16.16
N MET A 22 -10.12 -1.33 -17.34
CA MET A 22 -9.29 -2.15 -18.24
C MET A 22 -8.03 -1.40 -18.67
N VAL A 23 -8.18 -0.18 -19.18
CA VAL A 23 -7.07 0.64 -19.68
C VAL A 23 -6.07 0.93 -18.56
N VAL A 24 -6.55 1.34 -17.39
CA VAL A 24 -5.69 1.61 -16.22
C VAL A 24 -4.94 0.36 -15.78
N SER A 25 -5.59 -0.79 -15.74
CA SER A 25 -4.95 -2.05 -15.33
C SER A 25 -3.88 -2.50 -16.33
N LEU A 26 -4.15 -2.41 -17.63
CA LEU A 26 -3.22 -2.76 -18.70
C LEU A 26 -2.01 -1.82 -18.72
N LEU A 27 -2.23 -0.51 -18.60
CA LEU A 27 -1.14 0.46 -18.54
C LEU A 27 -0.28 0.24 -17.28
N SER A 28 -0.91 0.06 -16.12
CA SER A 28 -0.21 -0.13 -14.85
C SER A 28 0.65 -1.40 -14.86
N THR A 29 0.09 -2.54 -15.30
CA THR A 29 0.84 -3.80 -15.39
C THR A 29 1.99 -3.71 -16.39
N SER A 30 1.79 -3.04 -17.54
CA SER A 30 2.84 -2.83 -18.54
C SER A 30 3.99 -1.99 -17.99
N ILE A 31 3.68 -0.86 -17.34
CA ILE A 31 4.67 0.03 -16.74
C ILE A 31 5.45 -0.68 -15.63
N LEU A 32 4.76 -1.40 -14.74
CA LEU A 32 5.40 -2.17 -13.66
C LEU A 32 6.32 -3.25 -14.23
N ALA A 33 5.90 -3.98 -15.25
CA ALA A 33 6.70 -5.02 -15.91
C ALA A 33 7.94 -4.43 -16.60
N LEU A 34 7.81 -3.28 -17.27
CA LEU A 34 8.94 -2.59 -17.90
C LEU A 34 9.96 -2.13 -16.86
N PHE A 35 9.53 -1.46 -15.79
CA PHE A 35 10.44 -1.02 -14.72
C PHE A 35 11.11 -2.20 -14.01
N LEU A 36 10.37 -3.27 -13.75
CA LEU A 36 10.91 -4.49 -13.16
C LEU A 36 11.98 -5.10 -14.06
N THR A 37 11.71 -5.23 -15.36
CA THR A 37 12.64 -5.79 -16.34
C THR A 37 13.90 -4.93 -16.47
N GLN A 38 13.75 -3.61 -16.58
CA GLN A 38 14.89 -2.68 -16.61
C GLN A 38 15.77 -2.84 -15.36
N ARG A 39 15.17 -2.92 -14.17
CA ARG A 39 15.90 -3.10 -12.91
C ARG A 39 16.60 -4.47 -12.82
N CYS A 40 15.97 -5.53 -13.31
CA CYS A 40 16.57 -6.87 -13.37
C CYS A 40 17.79 -6.90 -14.31
N LEU A 41 17.71 -6.26 -15.48
CA LEU A 41 18.77 -6.28 -16.49
C LEU A 41 20.01 -5.47 -16.08
N VAL A 42 19.84 -4.42 -15.27
CA VAL A 42 20.95 -3.63 -14.73
C VAL A 42 21.78 -4.41 -13.70
N ILE A 43 21.18 -5.41 -13.03
CA ILE A 43 21.86 -6.17 -11.99
C ILE A 43 22.64 -7.33 -12.62
N ARG A 44 23.95 -7.11 -12.79
CA ARG A 44 24.88 -8.10 -13.34
C ARG A 44 25.19 -9.25 -12.38
N SER A 45 25.09 -9.03 -11.06
CA SER A 45 25.46 -10.01 -10.03
C SER A 45 24.45 -10.05 -8.88
N TRP A 46 23.54 -11.03 -8.91
CA TRP A 46 22.48 -11.20 -7.91
C TRP A 46 22.98 -11.60 -6.51
N SER A 47 24.20 -12.14 -6.39
CA SER A 47 24.70 -12.67 -5.11
C SER A 47 25.20 -11.61 -4.12
N ARG A 48 25.37 -10.34 -4.53
CA ARG A 48 25.92 -9.26 -3.68
C ARG A 48 24.98 -8.06 -3.53
N VAL A 49 23.71 -8.19 -3.93
CA VAL A 49 22.78 -7.06 -3.85
C VAL A 49 22.35 -6.81 -2.40
N PRO A 50 22.29 -5.54 -1.96
CA PRO A 50 21.85 -5.22 -0.61
C PRO A 50 20.38 -5.56 -0.41
N ILE A 51 19.98 -5.87 0.83
CA ILE A 51 18.58 -6.21 1.20
C ILE A 51 17.58 -5.17 0.71
N VAL A 52 17.96 -3.89 0.67
CA VAL A 52 17.11 -2.80 0.15
C VAL A 52 16.67 -3.05 -1.30
N VAL A 53 17.54 -3.62 -2.14
CA VAL A 53 17.20 -3.96 -3.53
C VAL A 53 16.16 -5.07 -3.59
N TRP A 54 16.27 -6.10 -2.74
CA TRP A 54 15.25 -7.15 -2.63
C TRP A 54 13.90 -6.61 -2.16
N LEU A 55 13.87 -5.67 -1.21
CA LEU A 55 12.64 -5.02 -0.76
C LEU A 55 11.99 -4.20 -1.87
N VAL A 56 12.78 -3.49 -2.69
CA VAL A 56 12.26 -2.76 -3.87
C VAL A 56 11.64 -3.72 -4.87
N PHE A 57 12.30 -4.85 -5.16
CA PHE A 57 11.72 -5.90 -6.02
C PHE A 57 10.41 -6.47 -5.45
N ALA A 58 10.34 -6.66 -4.13
CA ALA A 58 9.14 -7.13 -3.46
C ALA A 58 7.97 -6.15 -3.63
N ILE A 59 8.19 -4.84 -3.51
CA ILE A 59 7.14 -3.81 -3.74
C ILE A 59 6.63 -3.86 -5.20
N TYR A 60 7.53 -3.92 -6.18
CA TYR A 60 7.14 -3.99 -7.59
C TYR A 60 6.36 -5.26 -7.90
N THR A 61 6.78 -6.39 -7.33
CA THR A 61 6.13 -7.69 -7.52
C THR A 61 4.76 -7.73 -6.85
N ASP A 62 4.64 -7.25 -5.61
CA ASP A 62 3.37 -7.16 -4.89
C ASP A 62 2.37 -6.24 -5.60
N SER A 63 2.84 -5.08 -6.09
CA SER A 63 2.02 -4.16 -6.89
C SER A 63 1.53 -4.79 -8.19
N TYR A 64 2.40 -5.56 -8.88
CA TYR A 64 2.03 -6.26 -10.10
C TYR A 64 0.95 -7.32 -9.84
N ILE A 65 1.15 -8.15 -8.80
CA ILE A 65 0.18 -9.17 -8.38
C ILE A 65 -1.15 -8.52 -8.01
N PHE A 66 -1.13 -7.41 -7.27
CA PHE A 66 -2.33 -6.68 -6.87
C PHE A 66 -3.15 -6.18 -8.07
N VAL A 67 -2.52 -5.51 -9.03
CA VAL A 67 -3.20 -5.01 -10.23
C VAL A 67 -3.71 -6.16 -11.09
N PHE A 68 -2.90 -7.21 -11.27
CA PHE A 68 -3.30 -8.39 -12.03
C PHE A 68 -4.49 -9.12 -11.39
N ALA A 69 -4.46 -9.35 -10.08
CA ALA A 69 -5.56 -9.97 -9.34
C ALA A 69 -6.83 -9.13 -9.42
N SER A 70 -6.72 -7.82 -9.28
CA SER A 70 -7.84 -6.88 -9.39
C SER A 70 -8.45 -6.89 -10.79
N ALA A 71 -7.64 -6.91 -11.85
CA ALA A 71 -8.10 -7.03 -13.24
C ALA A 71 -8.82 -8.36 -13.49
N MET A 72 -8.29 -9.47 -12.97
CA MET A 72 -8.94 -10.79 -13.05
C MET A 72 -10.30 -10.83 -12.35
N LEU A 73 -10.38 -10.24 -11.15
CA LEU A 73 -11.63 -10.15 -10.39
C LEU A 73 -12.68 -9.29 -11.10
N GLN A 74 -12.26 -8.18 -11.71
CA GLN A 74 -13.13 -7.24 -12.41
C GLN A 74 -13.60 -7.73 -13.78
N HIS A 75 -12.77 -8.45 -14.54
CA HIS A 75 -13.06 -8.81 -15.93
C HIS A 75 -13.41 -10.27 -16.15
N SER A 76 -12.87 -11.19 -15.34
CA SER A 76 -13.07 -12.63 -15.56
C SER A 76 -14.12 -13.23 -14.63
N ILE A 77 -14.08 -12.89 -13.34
CA ILE A 77 -14.93 -13.54 -12.32
C ILE A 77 -16.20 -12.71 -12.06
N GLY A 78 -16.10 -11.38 -12.17
CA GLY A 78 -17.18 -10.46 -11.84
C GLY A 78 -17.35 -10.33 -10.32
N LEU A 79 -17.19 -9.12 -9.81
CA LEU A 79 -17.29 -8.82 -8.36
C LEU A 79 -18.68 -9.16 -7.78
N ASN A 80 -19.69 -9.21 -8.66
CA ASN A 80 -21.10 -9.40 -8.35
C ASN A 80 -21.56 -10.87 -8.44
N ALA A 81 -20.66 -11.80 -8.78
CA ALA A 81 -21.03 -13.21 -8.95
C ALA A 81 -21.42 -13.89 -7.64
N SER A 82 -20.82 -13.48 -6.51
CA SER A 82 -21.05 -14.10 -5.20
C SER A 82 -20.51 -13.24 -4.05
N PHE A 83 -21.16 -13.30 -2.89
CA PHE A 83 -20.67 -12.67 -1.65
C PHE A 83 -19.24 -13.11 -1.30
N ARG A 84 -18.89 -14.38 -1.56
CA ARG A 84 -17.54 -14.91 -1.34
C ARG A 84 -16.49 -14.25 -2.25
N THR A 85 -16.82 -14.00 -3.51
CA THR A 85 -15.95 -13.30 -4.46
C THR A 85 -15.71 -11.87 -3.99
N CYS A 86 -16.77 -11.19 -3.54
CA CYS A 86 -16.73 -9.85 -2.98
C CYS A 86 -15.82 -9.76 -1.73
N ASP A 87 -16.01 -10.64 -0.73
CA ASP A 87 -15.15 -10.69 0.46
C ASP A 87 -13.70 -11.06 0.13
N SER A 88 -13.49 -11.98 -0.83
CA SER A 88 -12.15 -12.35 -1.27
C SER A 88 -11.42 -11.21 -1.99
N ALA A 89 -12.14 -10.41 -2.78
CA ALA A 89 -11.58 -9.28 -3.50
C ALA A 89 -11.06 -8.22 -2.52
N ILE A 90 -11.88 -7.81 -1.53
CA ILE A 90 -11.44 -6.85 -0.52
C ILE A 90 -10.30 -7.42 0.35
N LEU A 91 -10.32 -8.72 0.65
CA LEU A 91 -9.26 -9.36 1.42
C LEU A 91 -7.93 -9.34 0.67
N ILE A 92 -7.92 -9.70 -0.62
CA ILE A 92 -6.72 -9.64 -1.46
C ILE A 92 -6.20 -8.20 -1.52
N CYS A 93 -7.08 -7.23 -1.74
CA CYS A 93 -6.70 -5.81 -1.77
C CYS A 93 -6.06 -5.36 -0.45
N LEU A 94 -6.66 -5.75 0.68
CA LEU A 94 -6.18 -5.36 2.00
C LEU A 94 -4.85 -6.06 2.34
N VAL A 95 -4.70 -7.34 1.99
CA VAL A 95 -3.45 -8.09 2.19
C VAL A 95 -2.30 -7.49 1.37
N CYS A 96 -2.51 -7.21 0.09
CA CYS A 96 -1.49 -6.53 -0.73
C CYS A 96 -1.16 -5.14 -0.18
N TYR A 97 -2.18 -4.35 0.20
CA TYR A 97 -1.97 -3.03 0.79
C TYR A 97 -1.09 -3.07 2.05
N VAL A 98 -1.42 -3.96 2.99
CA VAL A 98 -0.65 -4.15 4.23
C VAL A 98 0.76 -4.66 3.91
N THR A 99 0.90 -5.58 2.97
CA THR A 99 2.20 -6.13 2.58
C THR A 99 3.11 -5.05 1.99
N THR A 100 2.63 -4.26 1.04
CA THR A 100 3.35 -3.10 0.48
C THR A 100 3.76 -2.11 1.58
N LYS A 101 2.85 -1.77 2.50
CA LYS A 101 3.11 -0.82 3.59
C LYS A 101 4.14 -1.33 4.59
N PHE A 102 4.09 -2.61 4.92
CA PHE A 102 5.09 -3.25 5.77
C PHE A 102 6.48 -3.15 5.12
N ILE A 103 6.60 -3.51 3.83
CA ILE A 103 7.88 -3.42 3.11
C ILE A 103 8.40 -1.97 3.08
N TYR A 104 7.51 -0.98 2.88
CA TYR A 104 7.88 0.44 2.90
C TYR A 104 8.44 0.89 4.25
N LEU A 105 7.81 0.50 5.37
CA LEU A 105 8.30 0.83 6.71
C LEU A 105 9.69 0.23 6.97
N PHE A 106 9.93 -1.01 6.53
CA PHE A 106 11.26 -1.63 6.61
C PHE A 106 12.31 -0.88 5.80
N LEU A 107 11.96 -0.45 4.58
CA LEU A 107 12.87 0.32 3.71
C LEU A 107 13.23 1.65 4.37
N VAL A 108 12.22 2.36 4.87
CA VAL A 108 12.35 3.61 5.63
C VAL A 108 13.27 3.44 6.84
N GLU A 109 13.08 2.39 7.64
CA GLU A 109 13.88 2.16 8.83
C GLU A 109 15.35 1.93 8.46
N LYS A 110 15.61 1.09 7.45
CA LYS A 110 16.98 0.84 6.98
C LYS A 110 17.63 2.11 6.41
N ALA A 111 16.90 2.91 5.64
CA ALA A 111 17.39 4.18 5.12
C ALA A 111 17.72 5.17 6.26
N HIS A 112 16.89 5.19 7.31
CA HIS A 112 17.13 6.00 8.50
C HIS A 112 18.37 5.55 9.28
N ILE A 113 18.53 4.24 9.50
CA ILE A 113 19.69 3.66 10.19
C ILE A 113 20.99 4.02 9.46
N ILE A 114 21.00 3.92 8.13
CA ILE A 114 22.20 4.22 7.31
C ILE A 114 22.57 5.71 7.37
N ARG A 115 21.58 6.61 7.44
CA ARG A 115 21.82 8.06 7.49
C ARG A 115 22.10 8.60 8.90
N GLY A 116 21.88 7.78 9.94
CA GLY A 116 22.17 8.14 11.32
C GLY A 116 23.66 8.45 11.51
N THR A 117 23.99 9.72 11.73
CA THR A 117 25.34 10.19 12.07
C THR A 117 25.89 9.36 13.24
N PRO A 118 27.18 8.98 13.25
CA PRO A 118 27.74 8.11 14.28
C PRO A 118 27.91 8.87 15.61
N LYS A 119 26.84 9.02 16.40
CA LYS A 119 26.95 9.40 17.82
C LYS A 119 26.29 8.38 18.75
N LYS A 120 27.04 8.12 19.83
CA LYS A 120 27.25 6.80 20.47
C LYS A 120 26.17 6.37 21.48
N ARG A 121 25.88 5.06 21.42
CA ARG A 121 25.47 4.13 22.48
C ARG A 121 24.14 4.33 23.23
N ILE A 122 23.74 5.52 23.65
CA ILE A 122 22.53 5.70 24.52
C ILE A 122 21.23 5.63 23.69
N ARG A 123 21.32 5.96 22.39
CA ARG A 123 20.21 5.85 21.45
C ARG A 123 19.86 4.41 21.10
N SER A 124 20.73 3.42 21.32
CA SER A 124 20.50 2.03 20.87
C SER A 124 19.27 1.36 21.51
N ARG A 125 19.09 1.48 22.84
CA ARG A 125 17.92 0.91 23.54
C ARG A 125 16.65 1.73 23.34
N LEU A 126 16.73 3.06 23.41
CA LEU A 126 15.58 3.94 23.21
C LEU A 126 15.07 3.91 21.76
N TYR A 127 15.99 3.78 20.78
CA TYR A 127 15.66 3.63 19.36
C TYR A 127 15.06 2.26 19.06
N MET A 128 15.59 1.18 19.63
CA MET A 128 15.01 -0.15 19.45
C MET A 128 13.60 -0.22 20.05
N PHE A 129 13.37 0.39 21.22
CA PHE A 129 12.03 0.49 21.79
C PHE A 129 11.10 1.37 20.95
N ASN A 130 11.58 2.50 20.41
CA ASN A 130 10.79 3.38 19.55
C ASN A 130 10.47 2.73 18.19
N SER A 131 11.43 2.08 17.52
CA SER A 131 11.21 1.32 16.28
C SER A 131 10.28 0.13 16.50
N LEU A 132 10.48 -0.63 17.59
CA LEU A 132 9.56 -1.71 17.96
C LEU A 132 8.16 -1.16 18.26
N GLY A 133 8.06 0.01 18.89
CA GLY A 133 6.81 0.72 19.13
C GLY A 133 6.09 1.10 17.84
N MET A 134 6.81 1.63 16.85
CA MET A 134 6.25 1.96 15.53
C MET A 134 5.73 0.72 14.80
N ILE A 135 6.47 -0.40 14.85
CA ILE A 135 6.05 -1.69 14.28
C ILE A 135 4.83 -2.23 15.03
N ALA A 136 4.80 -2.13 16.37
CA ALA A 136 3.68 -2.58 17.17
C ALA A 136 2.40 -1.78 16.90
N VAL A 137 2.50 -0.45 16.80
CA VAL A 137 1.37 0.43 16.42
C VAL A 137 0.88 0.08 15.02
N TYR A 138 1.78 -0.15 14.08
CA TYR A 138 1.42 -0.58 12.73
C TYR A 138 0.67 -1.91 12.73
N LEU A 139 1.18 -2.93 13.45
CA LEU A 139 0.50 -4.23 13.59
C LEU A 139 -0.89 -4.09 14.22
N ALA A 140 -1.04 -3.23 15.24
CA ALA A 140 -2.34 -2.96 15.82
C ALA A 140 -3.31 -2.36 14.80
N VAL A 141 -2.88 -1.36 14.03
CA VAL A 141 -3.71 -0.73 12.98
C VAL A 141 -4.09 -1.74 11.89
N VAL A 142 -3.19 -2.65 11.52
CA VAL A 142 -3.45 -3.75 10.58
C VAL A 142 -4.53 -4.68 11.13
N ILE A 143 -4.40 -5.14 12.37
CA ILE A 143 -5.38 -6.01 13.01
C ILE A 143 -6.76 -5.33 13.07
N LEU A 144 -6.80 -4.04 13.44
CA LEU A 144 -8.04 -3.27 13.41
C LEU A 144 -8.64 -3.20 11.99
N ASN A 145 -7.82 -3.02 10.96
CA ASN A 145 -8.30 -3.01 9.57
C ASN A 145 -8.91 -4.36 9.14
N PHE A 146 -8.33 -5.48 9.58
CA PHE A 146 -8.89 -6.81 9.32
C PHE A 146 -10.22 -7.05 10.06
N LEU A 147 -10.35 -6.55 11.29
CA LEU A 147 -11.55 -6.71 12.12
C LEU A 147 -12.71 -5.81 11.68
N PHE A 148 -12.42 -4.59 11.21
CA PHE A 148 -13.43 -3.62 10.81
C PHE A 148 -13.75 -3.64 9.30
N ARG A 149 -13.30 -4.65 8.55
CA ARG A 149 -13.65 -4.79 7.13
C ARG A 149 -15.15 -4.96 6.93
N ILE A 150 -15.72 -4.27 5.95
CA ILE A 150 -17.13 -4.42 5.57
C ILE A 150 -17.21 -4.83 4.11
N ALA A 151 -17.63 -6.07 3.87
CA ALA A 151 -18.13 -6.52 2.58
C ALA A 151 -19.65 -6.64 2.70
N LYS A 152 -20.39 -5.84 1.94
CA LYS A 152 -21.85 -5.91 1.86
C LYS A 152 -22.24 -6.12 0.39
N LEU A 153 -23.04 -7.15 0.15
CA LEU A 153 -23.65 -7.41 -1.15
C LEU A 153 -25.10 -6.91 -1.03
N ASP A 154 -25.42 -5.82 -1.72
CA ASP A 154 -26.74 -5.18 -1.69
C ASP A 154 -27.28 -5.18 -3.13
N ASP A 155 -28.46 -5.76 -3.34
CA ASP A 155 -29.13 -5.89 -4.65
C ASP A 155 -28.26 -6.46 -5.80
N GLY A 156 -27.35 -7.38 -5.50
CA GLY A 156 -26.48 -8.01 -6.50
C GLY A 156 -25.25 -7.18 -6.87
N GLU A 157 -25.07 -6.01 -6.27
CA GLU A 157 -23.86 -5.19 -6.39
C GLU A 157 -22.98 -5.35 -5.14
N CYS A 158 -21.69 -5.66 -5.36
CA CYS A 158 -20.70 -5.78 -4.31
C CYS A 158 -20.23 -4.37 -3.88
N VAL A 159 -20.76 -3.88 -2.77
CA VAL A 159 -20.32 -2.61 -2.18
C VAL A 159 -19.07 -2.86 -1.34
N ILE A 160 -17.93 -2.64 -1.97
CA ILE A 160 -16.61 -2.70 -1.32
C ILE A 160 -16.39 -1.37 -0.60
N GLY A 161 -16.53 -1.38 0.73
CA GLY A 161 -16.34 -0.22 1.57
C GLY A 161 -15.40 -0.51 2.73
N MET A 162 -14.32 0.27 2.86
CA MET A 162 -13.61 0.37 4.14
C MET A 162 -14.36 1.36 5.02
N LYS A 163 -14.67 1.00 6.28
CA LYS A 163 -15.15 1.99 7.25
C LYS A 163 -14.11 3.09 7.37
N SER A 164 -14.51 4.35 7.19
CA SER A 164 -13.63 5.53 7.36
C SER A 164 -12.90 5.52 8.71
N PHE A 165 -13.51 4.89 9.72
CA PHE A 165 -12.92 4.67 11.05
C PHE A 165 -11.58 3.91 11.02
N ALA A 166 -11.33 3.02 10.06
CA ALA A 166 -10.08 2.27 9.93
C ALA A 166 -9.07 2.94 8.97
N MET A 167 -9.57 3.67 7.95
CA MET A 167 -8.73 4.39 7.00
C MET A 167 -8.08 5.64 7.61
N ILE A 168 -8.82 6.41 8.41
CA ILE A 168 -8.33 7.66 8.98
C ILE A 168 -7.10 7.45 9.90
N PRO A 169 -7.11 6.51 10.86
CA PRO A 169 -5.94 6.26 11.72
C PRO A 169 -4.73 5.80 10.91
N LEU A 170 -4.97 5.00 9.87
CA LEU A 170 -3.93 4.46 9.02
C LEU A 170 -3.23 5.56 8.20
N ILE A 171 -4.02 6.41 7.52
CA ILE A 171 -3.50 7.54 6.75
C ILE A 171 -2.81 8.57 7.66
N SER A 172 -3.38 8.81 8.84
CA SER A 172 -2.78 9.71 9.84
C SER A 172 -1.40 9.22 10.28
N PHE A 173 -1.30 7.94 10.67
CA PHE A 173 -0.04 7.32 11.06
C PHE A 173 1.00 7.41 9.93
N ASP A 174 0.62 7.03 8.71
CA ASP A 174 1.47 7.13 7.52
C ASP A 174 2.01 8.55 7.30
N THR A 175 1.14 9.54 7.43
CA THR A 175 1.50 10.95 7.21
C THR A 175 2.50 11.41 8.27
N VAL A 176 2.24 11.11 9.55
CA VAL A 176 3.13 11.47 10.66
C VAL A 176 4.52 10.84 10.46
N VAL A 177 4.59 9.55 10.11
CA VAL A 177 5.86 8.86 9.86
C VAL A 177 6.62 9.53 8.70
N ASN A 178 5.96 9.76 7.58
CA ASN A 178 6.60 10.34 6.40
C ASN A 178 7.09 11.78 6.64
N VAL A 179 6.31 12.60 7.35
CA VAL A 179 6.72 13.96 7.74
C VAL A 179 7.93 13.90 8.68
N TYR A 180 7.90 13.02 9.69
CA TYR A 180 9.02 12.84 10.62
C TYR A 180 10.33 12.49 9.91
N LEU A 181 10.28 11.55 8.96
CA LEU A 181 11.45 11.17 8.16
C LEU A 181 11.94 12.30 7.27
N THR A 182 11.02 13.04 6.66
CA THR A 182 11.34 14.17 5.79
C THR A 182 12.10 15.25 6.55
N ILE A 183 11.66 15.59 7.78
CA ILE A 183 12.33 16.56 8.63
C ILE A 183 13.77 16.10 8.94
N ILE A 184 13.95 14.84 9.33
CA ILE A 184 15.29 14.31 9.64
C ILE A 184 16.20 14.24 8.41
N PHE A 185 15.62 14.06 7.22
CA PHE A 185 16.35 14.15 5.96
C PHE A 185 16.71 15.59 5.58
N LEU A 186 15.86 16.58 5.87
CA LEU A 186 16.11 17.97 5.55
C LEU A 186 17.15 18.64 6.48
N ILE A 187 17.19 18.28 7.76
CA ILE A 187 18.14 18.86 8.73
C ILE A 187 19.62 18.79 8.29
N PRO A 188 20.19 17.62 7.94
CA PRO A 188 21.58 17.53 7.51
C PRO A 188 21.82 18.15 6.12
N LEU A 189 20.79 18.21 5.25
CA LEU A 189 20.90 18.93 3.98
C LEU A 189 21.01 20.45 4.19
N ARG A 190 20.29 20.99 5.17
CA ARG A 190 20.34 22.41 5.52
C ARG A 190 21.67 22.81 6.14
N SER A 191 22.31 21.95 6.94
CA SER A 191 23.60 22.29 7.57
C SER A 191 24.72 22.41 6.55
N GLU A 192 24.75 21.55 5.54
CA GLU A 192 25.71 21.68 4.43
C GLU A 192 25.45 22.97 3.64
N PHE A 193 24.19 23.28 3.32
CA PHE A 193 23.84 24.50 2.58
C PHE A 193 24.19 25.79 3.35
N SER A 194 24.11 25.77 4.68
CA SER A 194 24.48 26.91 5.54
C SER A 194 25.99 27.05 5.76
N LEU A 195 26.80 26.05 5.38
CA LEU A 195 28.27 26.09 5.51
C LEU A 195 28.95 26.58 4.22
N TYR A 196 28.25 26.54 3.09
CA TYR A 196 28.72 26.98 1.76
C TYR A 196 28.30 28.42 1.40
N CYS A 197 27.66 29.16 2.31
CA CYS A 197 27.25 30.57 2.15
C CYS A 197 27.77 31.39 3.33
#